data_AF-A0A925B7Z5-F1
#
_entry.id   AF-A0A925B7Z5-F1
#
_cell.length_a   1.000
_cell.length_b   1.000
_cell.length_c   1.000
_cell.angle_alpha   90.00
_cell.angle_beta   90.00
_cell.angle_gamma   90.00
#
_symmetry.space_group_name_H-M   'P 1'
#
loop_
_entity.id
_entity.type
_entity.pdbx_description
1 polymer ?
#
loop_
_entity_poly.entity_id
_entity_poly.type
_entity_poly.pdbx_seq_one_letter_code
_entity_poly.pdbx_strand_id
1 'polypeptide(L)'
;RRRVRLLTPLIKFRACRDARRATGDAMEVRGGVGYTEEWSDSRLLRDAHLGSIWEGTSNIVALDVLRAIGREQCLEALLPELNDSIARAPRVLAGRLAASLDKAAEFAHEVASSRNEAHARQAATGLYYACAAALLADEGTRLGGGAQPDARRQLMAFLAYVHRLAPRDPLRRVTGGFEAEFADALLPETPIAPEAAERILTRLA
;
A
#
# COMPACT_ATOMS: atom_id res chain seq x y z
N ARG A 1 11.50 -12.35 14.09
CA ARG A 1 10.60 -13.50 13.78
C ARG A 1 9.12 -13.09 13.72
N ARG A 2 8.55 -12.47 14.76
CA ARG A 2 7.11 -12.04 14.79
C ARG A 2 6.73 -11.06 13.67
N ARG A 3 7.57 -10.07 13.37
CA ARG A 3 7.35 -9.14 12.25
C ARG A 3 7.23 -9.86 10.90
N VAL A 4 8.19 -10.72 10.58
CA VAL A 4 8.19 -11.53 9.35
C VAL A 4 6.95 -12.44 9.28
N ARG A 5 6.56 -13.05 10.41
CA ARG A 5 5.36 -13.89 10.50
C ARG A 5 4.08 -13.18 10.05
N LEU A 6 3.98 -11.87 10.28
CA LEU A 6 2.85 -11.03 9.88
C LEU A 6 3.04 -10.42 8.47
N LEU A 7 4.24 -9.90 8.17
CA LEU A 7 4.51 -9.22 6.91
C LEU A 7 4.51 -10.18 5.71
N THR A 8 5.00 -11.40 5.86
CA THR A 8 5.03 -12.39 4.76
C THR A 8 3.63 -12.73 4.22
N PRO A 9 2.64 -13.11 5.05
CA PRO A 9 1.28 -13.33 4.54
C PRO A 9 0.62 -12.03 4.07
N LEU A 10 0.88 -10.88 4.69
CA LEU A 10 0.37 -9.58 4.21
C LEU A 10 0.85 -9.26 2.79
N ILE A 11 2.15 -9.40 2.52
CA ILE A 11 2.69 -9.10 1.20
C ILE A 11 2.21 -10.11 0.16
N LYS A 12 2.12 -11.40 0.50
CA LYS A 12 1.51 -12.40 -0.38
C LYS A 12 0.07 -12.05 -0.70
N PHE A 13 -0.74 -11.74 0.32
CA PHE A 13 -2.14 -11.41 0.16
C PHE A 13 -2.34 -10.24 -0.81
N ARG A 14 -1.54 -9.17 -0.66
CA ARG A 14 -1.68 -8.00 -1.51
C ARG A 14 -1.04 -8.15 -2.87
N ALA A 15 0.26 -8.50 -2.93
CA ALA A 15 1.02 -8.51 -4.17
C ALA A 15 0.37 -9.41 -5.22
N CYS A 16 -0.11 -10.59 -4.84
CA CYS A 16 -0.79 -11.50 -5.76
C CYS A 16 -2.14 -10.96 -6.25
N ARG A 17 -2.85 -10.16 -5.45
CA ARG A 17 -4.11 -9.52 -5.88
C ARG A 17 -3.85 -8.34 -6.80
N ASP A 18 -2.82 -7.55 -6.50
CA ASP A 18 -2.42 -6.40 -7.31
C ASP A 18 -1.83 -6.82 -8.65
N ALA A 19 -1.09 -7.94 -8.70
CA ALA A 19 -0.59 -8.49 -9.96
C ALA A 19 -1.71 -8.79 -10.96
N ARG A 20 -2.84 -9.36 -10.52
CA ARG A 20 -4.00 -9.61 -11.40
C ARG A 20 -4.60 -8.32 -11.96
N ARG A 21 -4.69 -7.29 -11.12
CA ARG A 21 -5.18 -5.99 -11.57
C ARG A 21 -4.20 -5.34 -12.54
N ALA A 22 -2.92 -5.27 -12.19
CA ALA A 22 -1.90 -4.63 -13.00
C ALA A 22 -1.75 -5.28 -14.38
N THR A 23 -1.80 -6.61 -14.45
CA THR A 23 -1.77 -7.34 -15.73
C THR A 23 -3.05 -7.17 -16.54
N GLY A 24 -4.21 -7.10 -15.88
CA GLY A 24 -5.49 -6.77 -16.53
C GLY A 24 -5.49 -5.36 -17.12
N ASP A 25 -5.10 -4.36 -16.31
CA ASP A 25 -5.01 -2.95 -16.71
C ASP A 25 -3.99 -2.80 -17.86
N ALA A 26 -2.86 -3.52 -17.83
CA ALA A 26 -1.87 -3.51 -18.91
C ALA A 26 -2.41 -4.09 -20.23
N MET A 27 -3.15 -5.20 -20.14
CA MET A 27 -3.81 -5.81 -21.30
C MET A 27 -4.87 -4.86 -21.88
N GLU A 28 -5.65 -4.19 -21.03
CA GLU A 28 -6.67 -3.21 -21.44
C GLU A 28 -6.05 -2.01 -22.16
N VAL A 29 -4.97 -1.42 -21.63
CA VAL A 29 -4.25 -0.31 -22.27
C VAL A 29 -3.76 -0.66 -23.67
N ARG A 30 -3.42 -1.94 -23.91
CA ARG A 30 -3.00 -2.43 -25.23
C ARG A 30 -4.17 -2.67 -26.20
N GLY A 31 -5.40 -2.78 -25.70
CA GLY A 31 -6.59 -3.04 -26.51
C GLY A 31 -6.62 -4.46 -27.08
N GLY A 32 -7.27 -4.63 -28.24
CA GLY A 32 -7.56 -5.95 -28.83
C GLY A 32 -6.32 -6.83 -29.07
N VAL A 33 -5.18 -6.24 -29.42
CA VAL A 33 -3.94 -6.99 -29.63
C VAL A 33 -3.36 -7.55 -28.31
N GLY A 34 -3.63 -6.91 -27.17
CA GLY A 34 -3.26 -7.44 -25.86
C GLY A 34 -4.06 -8.68 -25.45
N TYR A 35 -5.26 -8.87 -26.01
CA TYR A 35 -6.06 -10.07 -25.77
C TYR A 35 -5.59 -11.27 -26.59
N THR A 36 -4.87 -11.05 -27.69
CA THR A 36 -4.36 -12.12 -28.54
C THR A 36 -3.13 -12.80 -27.92
N GLU A 37 -2.97 -14.10 -28.17
CA GLU A 37 -1.85 -14.90 -27.63
C GLU A 37 -0.53 -14.68 -28.40
N GLU A 38 -0.50 -13.80 -29.40
CA GLU A 38 0.74 -13.37 -30.09
C GLU A 38 1.59 -12.45 -29.20
N TRP A 39 0.96 -11.78 -28.23
CA TRP A 39 1.61 -10.87 -27.28
C TRP A 39 1.62 -11.46 -25.86
N SER A 40 2.45 -10.88 -25.00
CA SER A 40 2.69 -11.43 -23.66
C SER A 40 1.55 -11.18 -22.65
N ASP A 41 0.66 -10.23 -22.88
CA ASP A 41 -0.31 -9.73 -21.88
C ASP A 41 -1.35 -10.78 -21.50
N SER A 42 -1.90 -11.52 -22.47
CA SER A 42 -2.81 -12.64 -22.24
C SER A 42 -2.18 -13.69 -21.32
N ARG A 43 -0.93 -14.04 -21.57
CA ARG A 43 -0.15 -14.99 -20.76
C ARG A 43 0.15 -14.42 -19.37
N LEU A 44 0.62 -13.17 -19.28
CA LEU A 44 0.92 -12.51 -18.01
C LEU A 44 -0.31 -12.42 -17.11
N LEU A 45 -1.48 -12.12 -17.68
CA LEU A 45 -2.74 -12.12 -16.93
C LEU A 45 -3.08 -13.51 -16.40
N ARG A 46 -3.00 -14.55 -17.25
CA ARG A 46 -3.22 -15.95 -16.82
C ARG A 46 -2.25 -16.37 -15.71
N ASP A 47 -0.96 -16.05 -15.85
CA ASP A 47 0.09 -16.40 -14.88
C ASP A 47 -0.11 -15.64 -13.54
N ALA A 48 -0.52 -14.37 -13.58
CA ALA A 48 -0.74 -13.55 -12.39
C ALA A 48 -1.85 -14.08 -11.48
N HIS A 49 -2.82 -14.85 -12.01
CA HIS A 49 -3.86 -15.47 -11.19
C HIS A 49 -3.31 -16.54 -10.25
N LEU A 50 -2.28 -17.28 -10.66
CA LEU A 50 -1.75 -18.42 -9.90
C LEU A 50 -1.32 -18.02 -8.48
N GLY A 51 -0.61 -16.91 -8.33
CA GLY A 51 -0.08 -16.47 -7.03
C GLY A 51 -1.16 -16.22 -5.97
N SER A 52 -2.38 -15.90 -6.41
CA SER A 52 -3.52 -15.63 -5.52
C SER A 52 -4.34 -16.87 -5.14
N ILE A 53 -4.04 -18.02 -5.77
CA ILE A 53 -4.72 -19.30 -5.60
C ILE A 53 -3.79 -20.28 -4.89
N TRP A 54 -2.55 -20.42 -5.37
CA TRP A 54 -1.62 -21.42 -4.89
C TRP A 54 -1.00 -21.05 -3.54
N GLU A 55 -0.59 -22.06 -2.78
CA GLU A 55 0.01 -21.90 -1.45
C GLU A 55 -0.89 -21.12 -0.47
N GLY A 56 -2.21 -21.18 -0.67
CA GLY A 56 -3.23 -20.47 0.10
C GLY A 56 -3.93 -19.37 -0.71
N THR A 57 -5.25 -19.50 -0.82
CA THR A 57 -6.09 -18.49 -1.47
C THR A 57 -6.07 -17.17 -0.70
N SER A 58 -6.43 -16.04 -1.35
CA SER A 58 -6.46 -14.75 -0.66
C SER A 58 -7.29 -14.73 0.63
N ASN A 59 -8.36 -15.53 0.73
CA ASN A 59 -9.12 -15.65 1.98
C ASN A 59 -8.31 -16.38 3.06
N ILE A 60 -7.72 -17.53 2.72
CA ILE A 60 -6.90 -18.32 3.66
C ILE A 60 -5.70 -17.52 4.15
N VAL A 61 -5.02 -16.78 3.27
CA VAL A 61 -3.89 -15.92 3.66
C VAL A 61 -4.34 -14.76 4.57
N ALA A 62 -5.52 -14.15 4.30
CA ALA A 62 -6.06 -13.12 5.19
C ALA A 62 -6.42 -13.68 6.57
N LEU A 63 -6.94 -14.90 6.67
CA LEU A 63 -7.17 -15.59 7.94
C LEU A 63 -5.85 -15.91 8.66
N ASP A 64 -4.80 -16.22 7.90
CA ASP A 64 -3.47 -16.45 8.48
C ASP A 64 -2.86 -15.17 9.07
N VAL A 65 -3.10 -14.01 8.45
CA VAL A 65 -2.78 -12.70 9.04
C VAL A 65 -3.49 -12.54 10.39
N LEU A 66 -4.81 -12.75 10.45
CA LEU A 66 -5.55 -12.66 11.72
C LEU A 66 -5.05 -13.64 12.78
N ARG A 67 -4.66 -14.86 12.38
CA ARG A 67 -4.07 -15.85 13.27
C ARG A 67 -2.74 -15.38 13.85
N ALA A 68 -1.87 -14.80 13.03
CA ALA A 68 -0.60 -14.22 13.48
C ALA A 68 -0.80 -13.07 14.48
N ILE A 69 -1.86 -12.28 14.28
CA ILE A 69 -2.26 -11.21 15.20
C ILE A 69 -2.75 -11.82 16.53
N GLY A 70 -3.79 -12.67 16.48
CA GLY A 70 -4.48 -13.14 17.69
C GLY A 70 -3.72 -14.18 18.52
N ARG A 71 -2.77 -14.93 17.94
CA ARG A 71 -2.05 -16.00 18.67
C ARG A 71 -0.58 -15.68 18.94
N GLU A 72 0.05 -14.88 18.10
CA GLU A 72 1.50 -14.68 18.14
C GLU A 72 1.90 -13.24 18.53
N GLN A 73 0.92 -12.38 18.84
CA GLN A 73 1.12 -10.98 19.24
C GLN A 73 2.06 -10.24 18.26
N CYS A 74 1.80 -10.43 16.96
CA CYS A 74 2.68 -9.89 15.92
C CYS A 74 2.48 -8.39 15.68
N LEU A 75 1.30 -7.82 15.98
CA LEU A 75 1.06 -6.38 15.84
C LEU A 75 1.90 -5.60 16.86
N GLU A 76 1.91 -6.06 18.10
CA GLU A 76 2.63 -5.48 19.23
C GLU A 76 4.15 -5.43 18.95
N ALA A 77 4.65 -6.40 18.17
CA ALA A 77 6.05 -6.43 17.74
C ALA A 77 6.34 -5.57 16.51
N LEU A 78 5.33 -5.14 15.74
CA LEU A 78 5.49 -4.39 14.50
C LEU A 78 5.19 -2.90 14.67
N LEU A 79 4.17 -2.55 15.47
CA LEU A 79 3.70 -1.18 15.64
C LEU A 79 4.77 -0.19 16.13
N PRO A 80 5.64 -0.52 17.11
CA PRO A 80 6.67 0.42 17.55
C PRO A 80 7.59 0.87 16.40
N GLU A 81 8.02 -0.06 15.54
CA GLU A 81 8.91 0.26 14.43
C GLU A 81 8.21 1.06 13.33
N LEU A 82 6.93 0.79 13.08
CA LEU A 82 6.14 1.58 12.14
C LEU A 82 5.89 2.99 12.70
N ASN A 83 5.66 3.13 13.99
CA ASN A 83 5.55 4.45 14.64
C ASN A 83 6.86 5.23 14.57
N ASP A 84 8.00 4.57 14.80
CA ASP A 84 9.32 5.20 14.61
C ASP A 84 9.53 5.63 13.15
N SER A 85 9.09 4.82 12.19
CA SER A 85 9.16 5.12 10.76
C SER A 85 8.29 6.33 10.41
N ILE A 86 7.07 6.39 10.95
CA ILE A 86 6.15 7.52 10.79
C ILE A 86 6.71 8.79 11.45
N ALA A 87 7.36 8.67 12.61
CA ALA A 87 7.95 9.80 13.32
C ALA A 87 9.10 10.46 12.53
N ARG A 88 9.78 9.70 11.66
CA ARG A 88 10.79 10.23 10.73
C ARG A 88 10.20 10.86 9.48
N ALA A 89 8.95 10.58 9.14
CA ALA A 89 8.30 11.13 7.96
C ALA A 89 8.02 12.65 8.11
N PRO A 90 7.83 13.39 6.99
CA PRO A 90 7.42 14.78 7.04
C PRO A 90 6.16 14.97 7.88
N ARG A 91 6.11 16.03 8.69
CA ARG A 91 5.01 16.31 9.63
C ARG A 91 3.63 16.33 8.96
N VAL A 92 3.58 16.80 7.71
CA VAL A 92 2.37 16.84 6.87
C VAL A 92 1.77 15.45 6.58
N LEU A 93 2.59 14.40 6.59
CA LEU A 93 2.19 13.00 6.43
C LEU A 93 2.04 12.29 7.77
N ALA A 94 2.95 12.54 8.70
CA ALA A 94 3.10 11.74 9.92
C ALA A 94 1.77 11.57 10.69
N GLY A 95 1.04 12.66 10.90
CA GLY A 95 -0.25 12.60 11.63
C GLY A 95 -1.32 11.77 10.91
N ARG A 96 -1.40 11.86 9.57
CA ARG A 96 -2.35 11.08 8.75
C ARG A 96 -2.00 9.59 8.75
N LEU A 97 -0.71 9.28 8.64
CA LEU A 97 -0.21 7.91 8.64
C LEU A 97 -0.36 7.25 10.01
N ALA A 98 -0.04 7.97 11.09
CA ALA A 98 -0.25 7.50 12.47
C ALA A 98 -1.73 7.15 12.70
N ALA A 99 -2.64 8.08 12.41
CA ALA A 99 -4.08 7.85 12.59
C ALA A 99 -4.61 6.70 11.71
N SER A 100 -4.03 6.48 10.53
CA SER A 100 -4.42 5.37 9.65
C SER A 100 -3.86 4.03 10.14
N LEU A 101 -2.64 4.03 10.68
CA LEU A 101 -2.02 2.85 11.27
C LEU A 101 -2.79 2.40 12.51
N ASP A 102 -3.13 3.32 13.41
CA ASP A 102 -3.90 3.04 14.62
C ASP A 102 -5.26 2.41 14.26
N LYS A 103 -6.03 3.07 13.38
CA LYS A 103 -7.32 2.53 12.91
C LYS A 103 -7.20 1.15 12.26
N ALA A 104 -6.18 0.95 11.42
CA ALA A 104 -5.97 -0.34 10.75
C ALA A 104 -5.59 -1.45 11.75
N ALA A 105 -4.75 -1.11 12.74
CA ALA A 105 -4.31 -2.04 13.78
C ALA A 105 -5.45 -2.40 14.74
N GLU A 106 -6.22 -1.40 15.21
CA GLU A 106 -7.41 -1.60 16.04
C GLU A 106 -8.42 -2.49 15.34
N PHE A 107 -8.77 -2.17 14.09
CA PHE A 107 -9.71 -2.97 13.31
C PHE A 107 -9.19 -4.40 13.10
N ALA A 108 -7.91 -4.57 12.78
CA ALA A 108 -7.35 -5.91 12.61
C ALA A 108 -7.32 -6.72 13.93
N HIS A 109 -7.08 -6.06 15.06
CA HIS A 109 -7.14 -6.68 16.39
C HIS A 109 -8.57 -7.08 16.77
N GLU A 110 -9.55 -6.20 16.54
CA GLU A 110 -10.98 -6.48 16.77
C GLU A 110 -11.47 -7.69 15.94
N VAL A 111 -11.11 -7.73 14.66
CA VAL A 111 -11.48 -8.82 13.77
C VAL A 111 -10.81 -10.14 14.20
N ALA A 112 -9.55 -10.08 14.65
CA ALA A 112 -8.84 -11.25 15.15
C ALA A 112 -9.42 -11.78 16.48
N SER A 113 -9.83 -10.89 17.40
CA SER A 113 -10.36 -11.25 18.71
C SER A 113 -11.80 -11.77 18.65
N SER A 114 -12.64 -11.13 17.84
CA SER A 114 -14.03 -11.55 17.60
C SER A 114 -14.16 -12.81 16.73
N ARG A 115 -13.08 -13.24 16.07
CA ARG A 115 -13.07 -14.29 15.04
C ARG A 115 -14.09 -14.03 13.92
N ASN A 116 -14.38 -12.76 13.63
CA ASN A 116 -15.30 -12.37 12.57
C ASN A 116 -14.60 -12.46 11.20
N GLU A 117 -14.53 -13.68 10.67
CA GLU A 117 -13.81 -13.99 9.42
C GLU A 117 -14.30 -13.20 8.20
N ALA A 118 -15.53 -12.69 8.21
CA ALA A 118 -16.09 -11.90 7.10
C ALA A 118 -15.24 -10.66 6.78
N HIS A 119 -14.58 -10.08 7.78
CA HIS A 119 -13.78 -8.87 7.65
C HIS A 119 -12.28 -9.15 7.48
N ALA A 120 -11.83 -10.41 7.42
CA ALA A 120 -10.42 -10.76 7.38
C ALA A 120 -9.66 -10.08 6.23
N ARG A 121 -10.26 -10.06 5.03
CA ARG A 121 -9.66 -9.40 3.86
C ARG A 121 -9.58 -7.89 3.98
N GLN A 122 -10.58 -7.28 4.62
CA GLN A 122 -10.60 -5.84 4.85
C GLN A 122 -9.50 -5.46 5.83
N ALA A 123 -9.40 -6.19 6.95
CA ALA A 123 -8.35 -6.00 7.95
C ALA A 123 -6.94 -6.16 7.33
N ALA A 124 -6.71 -7.26 6.59
CA ALA A 124 -5.43 -7.47 5.91
C ALA A 124 -5.12 -6.38 4.87
N THR A 125 -6.12 -5.88 4.15
CA THR A 125 -5.95 -4.79 3.18
C THR A 125 -5.57 -3.47 3.85
N GLY A 126 -6.30 -3.07 4.89
CA GLY A 126 -6.04 -1.84 5.62
C GLY A 126 -4.65 -1.87 6.26
N LEU A 127 -4.33 -2.97 6.94
CA LEU A 127 -3.03 -3.15 7.58
C LEU A 127 -1.88 -3.15 6.57
N TYR A 128 -2.02 -3.82 5.42
CA TYR A 128 -1.01 -3.77 4.36
C TYR A 128 -0.72 -2.33 3.93
N TYR A 129 -1.76 -1.55 3.63
CA TYR A 129 -1.58 -0.19 3.13
C TYR A 129 -1.06 0.78 4.18
N ALA A 130 -1.46 0.63 5.44
CA ALA A 130 -0.90 1.40 6.55
C ALA A 130 0.61 1.13 6.71
N CYS A 131 1.01 -0.15 6.71
CA CYS A 131 2.42 -0.55 6.75
C CYS A 131 3.20 0.00 5.54
N ALA A 132 2.67 -0.18 4.32
CA ALA A 132 3.33 0.27 3.10
C ALA A 132 3.51 1.79 3.08
N ALA A 133 2.49 2.56 3.46
CA ALA A 133 2.57 4.01 3.50
C ALA A 133 3.59 4.51 4.54
N ALA A 134 3.62 3.91 5.74
CA ALA A 134 4.63 4.22 6.76
C ALA A 134 6.06 3.97 6.26
N LEU A 135 6.29 2.80 5.64
CA LEU A 135 7.61 2.42 5.12
C LEU A 135 8.04 3.29 3.95
N LEU A 136 7.13 3.62 3.02
CA LEU A 136 7.42 4.51 1.88
C LEU A 136 7.76 5.93 2.36
N ALA A 137 7.06 6.44 3.38
CA ALA A 137 7.30 7.78 3.91
C ALA A 137 8.68 7.87 4.60
N ASP A 138 9.05 6.85 5.38
CA ASP A 138 10.38 6.75 5.99
C ASP A 138 11.47 6.59 4.93
N GLU A 139 11.27 5.68 3.97
CA GLU A 139 12.24 5.44 2.90
C GLU A 139 12.48 6.70 2.06
N GLY A 140 11.43 7.46 1.73
CA GLY A 140 11.57 8.73 1.03
C GLY A 140 12.31 9.80 1.85
N THR A 141 12.18 9.80 3.17
CA THR A 141 12.96 10.69 4.05
C THR A 141 14.43 10.31 4.05
N ARG A 142 14.74 9.01 4.21
CA ARG A 142 16.11 8.50 4.21
C ARG A 142 16.82 8.74 2.87
N LEU A 143 16.13 8.50 1.75
CA LEU A 143 16.69 8.73 0.42
C LEU A 143 16.77 10.22 0.06
N GLY A 144 15.86 11.04 0.58
CA GLY A 144 15.93 12.50 0.48
C GLY A 144 17.19 13.09 1.12
N GLY A 145 17.70 12.49 2.20
CA GLY A 145 18.95 12.89 2.86
C GLY A 145 20.23 12.26 2.28
N GLY A 146 20.14 11.50 1.19
CA GLY A 146 21.26 10.77 0.58
C GLY A 146 22.12 11.63 -0.37
N ALA A 147 23.19 11.04 -0.90
CA ALA A 147 24.09 11.69 -1.88
C ALA A 147 23.40 12.02 -3.22
N GLN A 148 22.34 11.27 -3.55
CA GLN A 148 21.43 11.57 -4.66
C GLN A 148 20.02 11.70 -4.08
N PRO A 149 19.60 12.90 -3.65
CA PRO A 149 18.33 13.12 -2.96
C PRO A 149 17.12 12.67 -3.78
N ASP A 150 16.30 11.80 -3.19
CA ASP A 150 15.08 11.32 -3.82
C ASP A 150 13.95 11.03 -2.82
N ALA A 151 13.06 12.00 -2.68
CA ALA A 151 11.92 11.97 -1.78
C ALA A 151 10.62 11.45 -2.44
N ARG A 152 10.67 10.92 -3.67
CA ARG A 152 9.45 10.54 -4.43
C ARG A 152 8.53 9.56 -3.69
N ARG A 153 9.11 8.72 -2.82
CA ARG A 153 8.36 7.74 -2.03
C ARG A 153 7.47 8.38 -0.97
N GLN A 154 7.74 9.62 -0.53
CA GLN A 154 6.81 10.37 0.33
C GLN A 154 5.52 10.70 -0.41
N LEU A 155 5.60 11.05 -1.71
CA LEU A 155 4.42 11.25 -2.57
C LEU A 155 3.68 9.91 -2.78
N MET A 156 4.40 8.82 -3.02
CA MET A 156 3.77 7.49 -3.12
C MET A 156 3.06 7.07 -1.82
N ALA A 157 3.63 7.39 -0.65
CA ALA A 157 2.99 7.17 0.64
C ALA A 157 1.68 7.98 0.76
N PHE A 158 1.67 9.23 0.29
CA PHE A 158 0.44 10.04 0.24
C PHE A 158 -0.61 9.44 -0.70
N LEU A 159 -0.22 8.95 -1.88
CA LEU A 159 -1.16 8.28 -2.80
C LEU A 159 -1.74 7.00 -2.19
N ALA A 160 -0.92 6.21 -1.48
CA ALA A 160 -1.39 5.05 -0.73
C ALA A 160 -2.42 5.47 0.33
N TYR A 161 -2.16 6.55 1.07
CA TYR A 161 -3.13 7.10 2.02
C TYR A 161 -4.43 7.52 1.33
N VAL A 162 -4.38 8.43 0.36
CA VAL A 162 -5.59 9.02 -0.27
C VAL A 162 -6.44 7.96 -0.96
N HIS A 163 -5.84 7.03 -1.68
CA HIS A 163 -6.60 6.08 -2.50
C HIS A 163 -7.00 4.80 -1.77
N ARG A 164 -6.37 4.47 -0.63
CA ARG A 164 -6.55 3.16 0.01
C ARG A 164 -6.91 3.21 1.49
N LEU A 165 -6.65 4.31 2.18
CA LEU A 165 -6.87 4.45 3.63
C LEU A 165 -7.86 5.57 3.97
N ALA A 166 -7.81 6.69 3.23
CA ALA A 166 -8.71 7.80 3.44
C ALA A 166 -10.14 7.49 2.94
N PRO A 167 -11.18 8.01 3.61
CA PRO A 167 -12.54 7.98 3.08
C PRO A 167 -12.60 8.64 1.69
N ARG A 168 -13.36 8.04 0.77
CA ARG A 168 -13.53 8.54 -0.60
C ARG A 168 -15.01 8.63 -0.96
N ASP A 169 -15.41 9.80 -1.46
CA ASP A 169 -16.67 9.99 -2.15
C ASP A 169 -16.52 9.52 -3.61
N PRO A 170 -17.24 8.47 -4.05
CA PRO A 170 -17.14 7.95 -5.42
C PRO A 170 -17.75 8.89 -6.47
N LEU A 171 -18.58 9.85 -6.08
CA LEU A 171 -19.25 10.79 -6.99
C LEU A 171 -18.57 12.16 -7.04
N ARG A 172 -17.54 12.39 -6.20
CA ARG A 172 -16.76 13.63 -6.22
C ARG A 172 -16.09 13.80 -7.58
N ARG A 173 -16.41 14.90 -8.27
CA ARG A 173 -15.75 15.28 -9.51
C ARG A 173 -14.30 15.68 -9.22
N VAL A 174 -13.37 15.07 -9.95
CA VAL A 174 -11.95 15.44 -9.91
C VAL A 174 -11.75 16.57 -10.92
N THR A 175 -11.64 17.81 -10.45
CA THR A 175 -11.35 18.98 -11.29
C THR A 175 -10.10 19.67 -10.77
N GLY A 176 -9.03 19.72 -11.56
CA GLY A 176 -7.80 20.49 -11.25
C GLY A 176 -7.14 20.12 -9.93
N GLY A 177 -7.19 18.84 -9.55
CA GLY A 177 -6.72 18.36 -8.26
C GLY A 177 -5.21 18.08 -8.21
N PHE A 178 -4.77 17.67 -7.03
CA PHE A 178 -3.39 17.28 -6.74
C PHE A 178 -2.86 16.16 -7.63
N GLU A 179 -3.75 15.39 -8.23
CA GLU A 179 -3.41 14.27 -9.10
C GLU A 179 -2.56 14.70 -10.31
N ALA A 180 -2.79 15.90 -10.86
CA ALA A 180 -1.99 16.42 -11.96
C ALA A 180 -0.56 16.77 -11.51
N GLU A 181 -0.42 17.47 -10.37
CA GLU A 181 0.90 17.81 -9.80
C GLU A 181 1.69 16.54 -9.42
N PHE A 182 1.00 15.50 -8.93
CA PHE A 182 1.61 14.20 -8.66
C PHE A 182 2.02 13.46 -9.93
N ALA A 183 1.21 13.52 -11.00
CA ALA A 183 1.55 12.91 -12.27
C ALA A 183 2.79 13.57 -12.88
N ASP A 184 2.83 14.90 -12.91
CA ASP A 184 3.97 15.67 -13.41
C ASP A 184 5.26 15.39 -12.60
N ALA A 185 5.11 15.16 -11.30
CA ALA A 185 6.24 14.86 -10.42
C ALA A 185 6.72 13.39 -10.55
N LEU A 186 5.82 12.42 -10.66
CA LEU A 186 6.15 10.99 -10.53
C LEU A 186 6.37 10.26 -11.87
N LEU A 187 5.63 10.60 -12.92
CA LEU A 187 5.70 9.91 -14.21
C LEU A 187 7.03 10.05 -14.95
N PRO A 188 7.80 11.16 -14.82
CA PRO A 188 9.12 11.24 -15.45
C PRO A 188 10.15 10.28 -14.85
N GLU A 189 9.86 9.63 -13.72
CA GLU A 189 10.76 8.72 -12.99
C GLU A 189 12.12 9.35 -12.60
N THR A 190 12.20 10.67 -12.54
CA THR A 190 13.39 11.41 -12.08
C THR A 190 13.39 11.59 -10.56
N PRO A 191 14.57 11.69 -9.92
CA PRO A 191 14.66 11.99 -8.48
C PRO A 191 13.93 13.29 -8.11
N ILE A 192 13.21 13.29 -6.98
CA ILE A 192 12.49 14.45 -6.48
C ILE A 192 13.21 14.98 -5.24
N ALA A 193 13.62 16.25 -5.26
CA ALA A 193 14.24 16.89 -4.10
C ALA A 193 13.27 16.96 -2.89
N PRO A 194 13.75 16.81 -1.65
CA PRO A 194 12.90 16.85 -0.45
C PRO A 194 12.01 18.10 -0.37
N GLU A 195 12.53 19.27 -0.72
CA GLU A 195 11.81 20.53 -0.67
C GLU A 195 10.69 20.57 -1.72
N ALA A 196 10.89 19.93 -2.86
CA ALA A 196 9.85 19.80 -3.89
C ALA A 196 8.72 18.88 -3.42
N ALA A 197 9.06 17.73 -2.83
CA ALA A 197 8.08 16.83 -2.25
C ALA A 197 7.29 17.50 -1.12
N GLU A 198 7.95 18.23 -0.23
CA GLU A 198 7.29 18.94 0.88
C GLU A 198 6.33 20.03 0.37
N ARG A 199 6.71 20.81 -0.64
CA ARG A 199 5.82 21.81 -1.25
C ARG A 199 4.56 21.18 -1.83
N ILE A 200 4.71 20.08 -2.57
CA ILE A 200 3.60 19.33 -3.16
C ILE A 200 2.68 18.82 -2.06
N LEU A 201 3.23 18.19 -1.00
CA LEU A 201 2.44 17.64 0.10
C LEU A 201 1.70 18.71 0.92
N THR A 202 2.31 19.87 1.14
CA THR A 202 1.75 20.94 1.98
C THR A 202 0.57 21.64 1.33
N ARG A 203 0.52 21.75 0.00
CA ARG A 203 -0.63 22.33 -0.72
C ARG A 203 -1.93 21.52 -0.56
N LEU A 204 -1.80 20.28 -0.11
CA LEU A 204 -2.88 19.29 -0.01
C LEU A 204 -3.28 19.03 1.43
N ALA A 205 -2.60 19.68 2.37
CA ALA A 205 -2.79 19.51 3.78
C ALA A 205 -4.01 20.29 4.28
#